data_AF-A0A1V4QR79-F1
#
_entry.id   AF-A0A1V4QR79-F1
#
_cell.length_a   1.000
_cell.length_b   1.000
_cell.length_c   1.000
_cell.angle_alpha   90.00
_cell.angle_beta   90.00
_cell.angle_gamma   90.00
#
_symmetry.space_group_name_H-M   'P 1'
#
loop_
_entity.id
_entity.type
_entity.pdbx_description
1 polymer ?
#
loop_
_entity_poly.entity_id
_entity_poly.type
_entity_poly.pdbx_seq_one_letter_code
_entity_poly.pdbx_strand_id
1 'polypeptide(L)' 'MTNREKIEEELKKRGGLTTRELRRLTGLSGTTIRKWLKTLPIEEKTRFYGSLRFTRVYSLKE' A
#
# COMPACT_ATOMS: atom_id res chain seq x y z
N MET A 1 -15.25 -3.73 -10.74
CA MET A 1 -14.18 -3.70 -9.72
C MET A 1 -13.55 -2.32 -9.72
N THR A 2 -13.75 -1.59 -8.64
CA THR A 2 -13.21 -0.25 -8.43
C THR A 2 -11.72 -0.31 -8.07
N ASN A 3 -11.01 0.80 -8.28
CA ASN A 3 -9.61 0.94 -7.86
C ASN A 3 -9.39 0.69 -6.36
N ARG A 4 -10.39 1.04 -5.54
CA ARG A 4 -10.38 0.80 -4.10
C ARG A 4 -10.42 -0.70 -3.78
N GLU A 5 -11.42 -1.41 -4.33
CA GLU A 5 -11.59 -2.85 -4.13
C GLU A 5 -10.34 -3.62 -4.56
N LYS A 6 -9.69 -3.19 -5.65
CA LYS A 6 -8.43 -3.79 -6.12
C LYS A 6 -7.29 -3.64 -5.11
N ILE A 7 -7.12 -2.45 -4.53
CA ILE A 7 -6.08 -2.22 -3.51
C ILE A 7 -6.36 -3.06 -2.26
N GLU A 8 -7.62 -3.09 -1.83
CA GLU A 8 -8.05 -3.83 -0.64
C GLU A 8 -7.86 -5.34 -0.80
N GLU A 9 -8.25 -5.92 -1.94
CA GLU A 9 -8.01 -7.34 -2.26
C GLU A 9 -6.51 -7.68 -2.26
N GLU A 10 -5.66 -6.86 -2.89
CA GLU A 10 -4.22 -7.13 -2.96
C GLU A 10 -3.56 -7.04 -1.58
N LEU A 11 -3.98 -6.07 -0.75
CA LEU A 11 -3.52 -5.96 0.64
C LEU A 11 -3.97 -7.17 1.48
N LYS A 12 -5.19 -7.67 1.27
CA LYS A 12 -5.73 -8.85 1.95
C LYS A 12 -5.00 -10.14 1.53
N LYS A 13 -4.67 -10.28 0.24
CA LYS A 13 -4.00 -11.48 -0.30
C LYS A 13 -2.55 -11.60 0.10
N ARG A 14 -1.79 -10.50 -0.01
CA ARG A 14 -0.33 -10.54 0.14
C ARG A 14 0.14 -10.12 1.52
N GLY A 15 -0.62 -9.23 2.18
CA GLY A 15 -0.13 -8.49 3.34
C GLY A 15 1.05 -7.58 2.98
N GLY A 16 1.16 -6.43 3.64
CA GLY A 16 2.37 -5.60 3.57
C GLY A 16 2.88 -5.25 2.17
N LEU A 17 2.22 -4.32 1.47
CA LEU A 17 2.64 -3.82 0.16
C LEU A 17 3.19 -2.39 0.23
N THR A 18 4.19 -2.10 -0.59
CA THR A 18 4.72 -0.73 -0.76
C THR A 18 3.90 0.07 -1.77
N THR A 19 4.00 1.40 -1.73
CA THR A 19 3.36 2.25 -2.76
C THR A 19 3.82 1.87 -4.17
N ARG A 20 5.07 1.40 -4.34
CA ARG A 20 5.62 1.02 -5.65
C ARG A 20 4.96 -0.26 -6.19
N GLU A 21 4.72 -1.23 -5.33
CA GLU A 21 4.02 -2.48 -5.71
C GLU A 21 2.56 -2.20 -6.03
N LEU A 22 1.88 -1.41 -5.20
CA LEU A 22 0.51 -0.96 -5.46
C LEU A 22 0.43 -0.20 -6.80
N ARG A 23 1.45 0.61 -7.14
CA ARG A 23 1.55 1.29 -8.44
C ARG A 23 1.59 0.32 -9.61
N ARG A 24 2.40 -0.74 -9.49
CA ARG A 24 2.54 -1.76 -10.54
C ARG A 24 1.27 -2.59 -10.70
N LEU A 25 0.57 -2.89 -9.60
CA LEU A 25 -0.65 -3.71 -9.62
C LEU A 25 -1.86 -2.94 -10.16
N THR A 26 -1.97 -1.67 -9.82
CA THR A 26 -3.17 -0.86 -10.11
C THR A 26 -3.00 0.06 -11.33
N GLY A 27 -1.76 0.37 -11.74
CA GLY A 27 -1.49 1.37 -12.77
C GLY A 27 -1.72 2.82 -12.31
N LEU A 28 -2.09 3.03 -11.04
CA LEU A 28 -2.45 4.34 -10.51
C LEU A 28 -1.22 5.17 -10.12
N SER A 29 -1.37 6.48 -10.05
CA SER A 29 -0.34 7.35 -9.48
C SER A 29 -0.12 7.06 -7.99
N GLY A 30 1.10 7.29 -7.49
CA GLY A 30 1.39 7.17 -6.06
C GLY A 30 0.52 8.08 -5.20
N THR A 31 0.14 9.25 -5.72
CA THR A 31 -0.73 10.22 -5.05
C THR A 31 -2.16 9.68 -4.89
N THR A 32 -2.70 9.07 -5.96
CA THR A 32 -4.02 8.41 -5.94
C THR A 32 -4.03 7.25 -4.95
N ILE A 33 -2.99 6.42 -4.96
CA ILE A 33 -2.85 5.30 -4.03
C ILE A 33 -2.84 5.80 -2.59
N ARG A 34 -2.05 6.84 -2.26
CA ARG A 34 -2.02 7.41 -0.91
C ARG A 34 -3.37 7.97 -0.47
N LYS A 35 -4.16 8.57 -1.37
CA LYS A 35 -5.52 9.03 -1.06
C LYS A 35 -6.41 7.84 -0.66
N TRP A 36 -6.38 6.75 -1.41
CA TRP A 36 -7.17 5.55 -1.09
C TRP A 36 -6.70 4.86 0.18
N LEU A 37 -5.38 4.73 0.38
CA LEU A 37 -4.81 4.16 1.60
C LEU A 37 -5.31 4.88 2.87
N LYS A 38 -5.47 6.21 2.83
CA LYS A 38 -6.05 6.98 3.96
C LYS A 38 -7.52 6.66 4.27
N THR A 39 -8.27 6.09 3.32
CA THR A 39 -9.69 5.74 3.49
C THR A 39 -9.91 4.30 3.96
N LEU A 40 -8.86 3.49 3.95
CA LEU A 40 -8.91 2.08 4.34
C LEU A 40 -8.40 1.90 5.78
N PRO A 41 -8.87 0.89 6.51
CA PRO A 41 -8.36 0.56 7.83
C PRO A 41 -6.99 -0.13 7.68
N ILE A 42 -5.96 0.63 7.35
CA ILE A 42 -4.60 0.11 7.16
C ILE A 42 -3.66 0.46 8.32
N GLU A 43 -2.63 -0.34 8.48
CA GLU A 43 -1.43 0.00 9.22
C GLU A 43 -0.28 0.35 8.26
N GLU A 44 0.51 1.37 8.61
CA GLU A 44 1.73 1.76 7.90
C GLU A 44 2.94 1.39 8.77
N LYS A 45 3.82 0.52 8.25
CA LYS A 45 5.09 0.15 8.87
C LYS A 45 6.24 0.68 8.03
N THR A 46 7.23 1.29 8.69
CA THR A 46 8.47 1.70 8.03
C THR A 46 9.47 0.55 8.09
N ARG A 47 9.93 0.08 6.92
CA ARG A 47 10.98 -0.92 6.79
C ARG A 47 12.29 -0.23 6.40
N PHE A 48 13.30 -0.34 7.25
CA PHE A 48 14.63 0.20 7.03
C PHE A 48 15.53 -0.82 6.31
N TYR A 49 16.32 -0.37 5.35
CA TYR A 49 17.37 -1.13 4.64
C TYR A 49 18.77 -0.58 4.96
N GLY A 50 18.88 0.23 6.02
CA GLY A 50 20.09 0.96 6.42
C GLY A 50 19.73 2.29 7.08
N SER A 51 20.75 3.10 7.39
CA SER A 51 20.60 4.38 8.12
C SER A 51 19.83 5.45 7.35
N LEU A 52 19.90 5.46 6.01
CA LEU A 52 19.27 6.49 5.16
C LEU A 52 18.19 5.94 4.22
N ARG A 53 18.04 4.62 4.12
CA ARG A 53 17.12 3.99 3.16
C ARG A 53 16.00 3.29 3.88
N PHE A 54 14.78 3.77 3.68
CA PHE A 54 13.57 3.14 4.20
C PHE A 54 12.49 3.06 3.13
N THR A 55 11.53 2.17 3.33
CA THR A 55 10.29 2.10 2.57
C THR A 55 9.10 2.01 3.53
N ARG A 56 7.94 2.46 3.05
CA ARG A 56 6.66 2.29 3.75
C ARG A 56 5.97 1.05 3.21
N VAL A 57 5.48 0.24 4.13
CA VAL A 57 4.78 -1.02 3.88
C VAL A 57 3.39 -0.88 4.50
N TYR A 58 2.35 -1.18 3.72
CA TYR A 58 0.96 -1.01 4.10
C TYR A 58 0.28 -2.38 4.22
N SER A 59 -0.43 -2.62 5.31
CA SER A 59 -1.25 -3.83 5.52
C SER A 59 -2.64 -3.43 5.99
N LEU A 60 -3.65 -4.28 5.81
CA LEU A 60 -4.94 -4.08 6.49
C LEU A 60 -4.76 -4.31 8.00
N LYS A 61 -5.43 -3.52 8.83
CA LYS A 61 -5.58 -3.80 10.26
C LYS A 61 -6.49 -5.03 10.40
N GLU A 62 -6.04 -5.98 11.21
CA GLU A 62 -6.88 -7.09 11.69
C GLU A 62 -8.03 -6.57 12.57
#